data_AF-A0A087SRE4-F1
#
_entry.id   AF-A0A087SRE4-F1
#
_cell.length_a   1.000
_cell.length_b   1.000
_cell.length_c   1.000
_cell.angle_alpha   90.00
_cell.angle_beta   90.00
_cell.angle_gamma   90.00
#
_symmetry.space_group_name_H-M   'P 1'
#
loop_
_entity.id
_entity.type
_entity.pdbx_description
1 polymer ?
#
loop_
_entity_poly.entity_id
_entity_poly.type
_entity_poly.pdbx_seq_one_letter_code
_entity_poly.pdbx_strand_id
1 'polypeptide(L)'
;MLDQEDQESLRSSHGSDIQSMEDNTQLHTAELVSKSSEMTLLSYSPPRLSTRGSLWTQDGPAWPLQRINRRRWSPGMSPPADYAFSALGSGVNAYIVDTGIRLSHREFASFPDGTGASRALPAMSVFGDDDANDCNGHGTHNAALLGGLTFGVAKNTTLWSVRAVDCDGTTSVVALLQASGGLDWVARNAQRPAVVNLSLRSTTGSSALADAATRLVTEFQLPVVVAAGNEGSQACGSSPGNATGVLTVGASTMQNAAWNLTNW
;
A
#
# COMPACT_ATOMS: atom_id res chain seq x y z
N MET A 1 30.82 10.19 -21.82
CA MET A 1 31.48 9.24 -20.91
C MET A 1 31.86 10.05 -19.69
N LEU A 2 31.12 9.87 -18.60
CA LEU A 2 31.43 10.49 -17.30
C LEU A 2 32.02 9.38 -16.43
N ASP A 3 33.11 9.70 -15.76
CA ASP A 3 34.02 8.76 -15.10
C ASP A 3 33.45 8.16 -13.81
N GLN A 4 34.02 7.03 -13.43
CA GLN A 4 33.58 6.12 -12.36
C GLN A 4 33.56 6.78 -10.96
N GLU A 5 34.31 7.86 -10.74
CA GLU A 5 34.34 8.61 -9.47
C GLU A 5 33.12 9.53 -9.27
N ASP A 6 32.48 10.01 -10.35
CA ASP A 6 31.23 10.79 -10.25
C ASP A 6 30.01 9.91 -9.88
N GLN A 7 30.08 8.59 -10.12
CA GLN A 7 29.04 7.65 -9.69
C GLN A 7 29.12 7.24 -8.22
N GLU A 8 30.27 7.40 -7.56
CA GLU A 8 30.41 7.13 -6.12
C GLU A 8 30.06 8.35 -5.26
N SER A 9 30.29 9.58 -5.76
CA SER A 9 29.87 10.83 -5.10
C SER A 9 28.34 11.01 -5.04
N LEU A 10 27.60 10.49 -6.04
CA LEU A 10 26.13 10.45 -6.04
C LEU A 10 25.56 9.39 -5.10
N ARG A 11 26.35 8.40 -4.67
CA ARG A 11 25.94 7.38 -3.68
C ARG A 11 26.11 7.84 -2.23
N SER A 12 26.88 8.90 -1.95
CA SER A 12 27.14 9.34 -0.57
C SER A 12 26.35 10.58 -0.12
N SER A 13 25.48 11.16 -0.96
CA SER A 13 24.74 12.40 -0.63
C SER A 13 23.22 12.28 -0.63
N HIS A 14 22.66 11.10 -0.90
CA HIS A 14 21.20 10.90 -1.01
C HIS A 14 20.67 9.80 -0.07
N GLY A 15 21.49 9.37 0.89
CA GLY A 15 21.14 8.32 1.87
C GLY A 15 20.38 8.80 3.10
N SER A 16 20.16 10.11 3.30
CA SER A 16 19.54 10.65 4.52
C SER A 16 18.03 10.92 4.42
N ASP A 17 17.47 11.00 3.21
CA ASP A 17 16.14 11.61 3.04
C ASP A 17 15.03 10.62 2.67
N ILE A 18 15.39 9.44 2.13
CA ILE A 18 14.52 8.25 2.10
C ILE A 18 14.24 7.78 3.53
N GLN A 19 15.23 7.98 4.40
CA GLN A 19 15.13 7.76 5.83
C GLN A 19 14.03 8.62 6.47
N SER A 20 13.57 9.74 5.93
CA SER A 20 12.55 10.56 6.63
C SER A 20 11.09 10.05 6.52
N MET A 21 10.76 9.33 5.43
CA MET A 21 9.48 8.62 5.29
C MET A 21 9.55 7.22 5.89
N GLU A 22 10.73 6.61 5.79
CA GLU A 22 11.08 5.41 6.51
C GLU A 22 11.04 5.67 8.02
N ASP A 23 11.75 6.63 8.61
CA ASP A 23 11.85 6.94 10.06
C ASP A 23 10.50 7.23 10.74
N ASN A 24 9.52 7.82 10.04
CA ASN A 24 8.18 8.05 10.60
C ASN A 24 7.27 6.79 10.60
N THR A 25 7.73 5.71 9.97
CA THR A 25 7.19 4.35 10.07
C THR A 25 8.24 3.33 10.56
N GLN A 26 9.50 3.70 10.77
CA GLN A 26 10.62 2.74 10.91
C GLN A 26 11.09 2.49 12.32
N LEU A 27 10.73 3.26 13.34
CA LEU A 27 11.12 2.81 14.68
C LEU A 27 10.25 1.65 15.23
N HIS A 28 9.18 1.25 14.51
CA HIS A 28 8.51 -0.03 14.81
C HIS A 28 7.82 -0.76 13.64
N THR A 29 7.55 -0.17 12.47
CA THR A 29 6.58 -0.77 11.51
C THR A 29 7.22 -1.54 10.34
N ALA A 30 8.26 -1.02 9.68
CA ALA A 30 8.85 -1.73 8.53
C ALA A 30 9.81 -2.89 8.94
N GLU A 31 10.49 -2.76 10.08
CA GLU A 31 11.43 -3.77 10.57
C GLU A 31 10.71 -5.01 11.15
N LEU A 32 9.50 -4.82 11.70
CA LEU A 32 8.66 -5.93 12.20
C LEU A 32 7.94 -6.71 11.08
N VAL A 33 7.68 -6.08 9.92
CA VAL A 33 6.95 -6.70 8.80
C VAL A 33 7.88 -7.42 7.82
N SER A 34 9.09 -6.92 7.59
CA SER A 34 10.02 -7.46 6.58
C SER A 34 10.98 -8.56 7.06
N LYS A 35 11.33 -8.66 8.36
CA LYS A 35 12.40 -9.57 8.87
C LYS A 35 11.98 -10.60 9.94
N SER A 36 10.80 -11.20 9.86
CA SER A 36 10.34 -12.16 10.88
C SER A 36 10.53 -13.65 10.54
N SER A 37 11.77 -14.07 10.30
CA SER A 37 12.15 -15.49 10.48
C SER A 37 12.76 -15.79 11.86
N GLU A 38 13.17 -14.76 12.65
CA GLU A 38 13.81 -14.98 13.96
C GLU A 38 13.23 -14.20 15.15
N MET A 39 12.13 -13.44 14.98
CA MET A 39 11.54 -12.73 16.13
C MET A 39 10.60 -13.64 16.94
N THR A 40 11.24 -14.43 17.81
CA THR A 40 10.63 -15.15 18.93
C THR A 40 9.74 -14.20 19.75
N LEU A 41 8.42 -14.45 19.76
CA LEU A 41 7.45 -14.15 20.86
C LEU A 41 7.54 -12.82 21.65
N LEU A 42 8.19 -11.77 21.15
CA LEU A 42 8.21 -10.45 21.78
C LEU A 42 7.04 -9.60 21.25
N SER A 43 5.92 -9.79 21.95
CA SER A 43 4.68 -9.00 22.00
C SER A 43 4.13 -8.48 20.67
N TYR A 44 3.55 -9.36 19.85
CA TYR A 44 2.39 -8.91 19.07
C TYR A 44 1.35 -8.36 20.03
N SER A 45 1.07 -7.06 19.93
CA SER A 45 -0.05 -6.47 20.66
C SER A 45 -1.21 -6.37 19.69
N PRO A 46 -2.24 -7.24 19.81
CA PRO A 46 -3.41 -7.15 18.96
C PRO A 46 -4.08 -5.78 19.13
N PRO A 47 -4.76 -5.26 18.08
CA PRO A 47 -5.52 -4.04 18.21
C PRO A 47 -6.57 -4.21 19.31
N ARG A 48 -6.62 -3.27 20.26
CA ARG A 48 -7.68 -3.23 21.26
C ARG A 48 -8.94 -2.67 20.62
N LEU A 49 -9.78 -3.57 20.14
CA LEU A 49 -11.07 -3.25 19.54
C LEU A 49 -12.17 -3.24 20.60
N SER A 50 -13.01 -2.21 20.56
CA SER A 50 -14.21 -2.08 21.38
C SER A 50 -15.36 -1.51 20.54
N THR A 51 -16.56 -1.46 21.11
CA THR A 51 -17.73 -0.85 20.46
C THR A 51 -18.17 0.37 21.26
N ARG A 52 -18.38 1.49 20.57
CA ARG A 52 -18.98 2.72 21.11
C ARG A 52 -20.27 3.02 20.35
N GLY A 53 -21.41 2.63 20.93
CA GLY A 53 -22.70 2.68 20.24
C GLY A 53 -22.71 1.70 19.05
N SER A 54 -23.01 2.20 17.85
CA SER A 54 -22.96 1.42 16.60
C SER A 54 -21.60 1.41 15.91
N LEU A 55 -20.59 2.08 16.48
CA LEU A 55 -19.25 2.16 15.91
C LEU A 55 -18.30 1.17 16.59
N TRP A 56 -17.35 0.67 15.81
CA TRP A 56 -16.13 0.07 16.32
C TRP A 56 -15.11 1.15 16.63
N THR A 57 -14.26 0.88 17.61
CA THR A 57 -13.15 1.76 18.00
C THR A 57 -11.89 0.94 18.22
N GLN A 58 -10.75 1.39 17.69
CA GLN A 58 -9.42 0.89 18.02
C GLN A 58 -8.68 1.90 18.89
N ASP A 59 -8.18 1.46 20.04
CA ASP A 59 -7.35 2.30 20.91
C ASP A 59 -5.88 2.30 20.49
N GLY A 60 -5.22 3.44 20.64
CA GLY A 60 -3.79 3.62 20.32
C GLY A 60 -3.40 3.27 18.88
N PRO A 61 -4.20 3.66 17.85
CA PRO A 61 -3.87 3.33 16.48
C PRO A 61 -2.69 4.17 15.98
N ALA A 62 -2.05 3.74 14.89
CA ALA A 62 -1.02 4.54 14.22
C ALA A 62 -1.58 5.88 13.72
N TRP A 63 -0.71 6.90 13.64
CA TRP A 63 -1.12 8.26 13.30
C TRP A 63 -1.92 8.41 12.00
N PRO A 64 -1.71 7.61 10.92
CA PRO A 64 -2.52 7.75 9.72
C PRO A 64 -4.00 7.42 9.98
N LEU A 65 -4.27 6.39 10.78
CA LEU A 65 -5.62 6.02 11.20
C LEU A 65 -6.24 7.09 12.11
N GLN A 66 -5.46 7.61 13.06
CA GLN A 66 -5.89 8.75 13.89
C GLN A 66 -6.27 9.95 13.01
N ARG A 67 -5.51 10.19 11.95
CA ARG A 67 -5.68 11.34 11.07
C ARG A 67 -6.93 11.25 10.21
N ILE A 68 -7.21 10.10 9.60
CA ILE A 68 -8.41 9.92 8.75
C ILE A 68 -9.70 9.86 9.58
N ASN A 69 -9.61 9.64 10.89
CA ASN A 69 -10.76 9.59 11.80
C ASN A 69 -11.39 10.97 12.08
N ARG A 70 -10.70 12.08 11.76
CA ARG A 70 -11.16 13.43 12.13
C ARG A 70 -10.91 14.46 11.03
N ARG A 71 -11.93 15.28 10.72
CA ARG A 71 -11.82 16.35 9.72
C ARG A 71 -10.90 17.50 10.16
N ARG A 72 -11.05 17.98 11.40
CA ARG A 72 -10.27 19.10 11.93
C ARG A 72 -9.07 18.59 12.69
N TRP A 73 -7.91 18.92 12.17
CA TRP A 73 -6.60 18.62 12.72
C TRP A 73 -5.70 19.84 12.45
N SER A 74 -5.00 20.32 13.46
CA SER A 74 -4.08 21.46 13.33
C SER A 74 -2.73 21.08 13.93
N PRO A 75 -1.61 21.59 13.39
CA PRO A 75 -0.30 21.45 14.02
C PRO A 75 -0.36 21.84 15.50
N GLY A 76 0.11 20.96 16.39
CA GLY A 76 0.10 21.16 17.85
C GLY A 76 -1.12 20.62 18.59
N MET A 77 -2.14 20.07 17.92
CA MET A 77 -3.19 19.29 18.58
C MET A 77 -2.70 17.86 18.86
N SER A 78 -3.16 17.24 19.94
CA SER A 78 -2.93 15.81 20.21
C SER A 78 -3.86 14.95 19.36
N PRO A 79 -3.39 13.86 18.71
CA PRO A 79 -4.20 13.06 17.83
C PRO A 79 -5.32 12.38 18.58
N PRO A 80 -6.46 12.07 17.93
CA PRO A 80 -7.46 11.20 18.52
C PRO A 80 -6.75 9.96 19.08
N ALA A 81 -7.04 9.62 20.33
CA ALA A 81 -6.49 8.43 20.96
C ALA A 81 -7.04 7.14 20.30
N ASP A 82 -8.12 7.27 19.52
CA ASP A 82 -8.86 6.20 18.90
C ASP A 82 -9.05 6.37 17.38
N TYR A 83 -9.29 5.23 16.71
CA TYR A 83 -9.76 5.15 15.33
C TYR A 83 -11.17 4.55 15.35
N ALA A 84 -12.17 5.35 14.99
CA ALA A 84 -13.58 4.97 15.04
C ALA A 84 -14.09 4.69 13.63
N PHE A 85 -14.79 3.57 13.44
CA PHE A 85 -15.24 3.15 12.12
C PHE A 85 -16.56 2.37 12.22
N SER A 86 -17.43 2.56 11.22
CA SER A 86 -18.74 1.92 11.16
C SER A 86 -18.75 0.60 10.39
N ALA A 87 -17.68 0.33 9.62
CA ALA A 87 -17.58 -0.84 8.77
C ALA A 87 -16.15 -1.39 8.77
N LEU A 88 -16.05 -2.72 8.63
CA LEU A 88 -14.78 -3.45 8.60
C LEU A 88 -14.32 -3.80 7.18
N GLY A 89 -15.14 -3.56 6.14
CA GLY A 89 -14.87 -4.03 4.78
C GLY A 89 -15.25 -5.49 4.52
N SER A 90 -16.00 -6.12 5.42
CA SER A 90 -16.49 -7.50 5.26
C SER A 90 -17.17 -7.72 3.91
N GLY A 91 -16.72 -8.74 3.17
CA GLY A 91 -17.27 -9.11 1.86
C GLY A 91 -16.73 -8.29 0.68
N VAL A 92 -15.81 -7.36 0.91
CA VAL A 92 -15.12 -6.61 -0.16
C VAL A 92 -13.78 -7.29 -0.48
N ASN A 93 -13.43 -7.29 -1.77
CA ASN A 93 -12.18 -7.81 -2.30
C ASN A 93 -11.25 -6.65 -2.69
N ALA A 94 -10.06 -6.58 -2.09
CA ALA A 94 -9.04 -5.61 -2.45
C ALA A 94 -7.89 -6.29 -3.20
N TYR A 95 -7.70 -5.93 -4.46
CA TYR A 95 -6.60 -6.42 -5.29
C TYR A 95 -5.39 -5.50 -5.12
N ILE A 96 -4.30 -6.05 -4.60
CA ILE A 96 -3.04 -5.32 -4.38
C ILE A 96 -2.09 -5.70 -5.51
N VAL A 97 -1.89 -4.77 -6.44
CA VAL A 97 -0.99 -4.94 -7.59
C VAL A 97 0.37 -4.32 -7.23
N ASP A 98 1.31 -5.17 -6.81
CA ASP A 98 2.55 -4.74 -6.14
C ASP A 98 3.62 -5.86 -6.17
N THR A 99 4.59 -5.88 -5.25
CA THR A 99 5.64 -6.91 -5.13
C THR A 99 5.14 -8.27 -4.63
N GLY A 100 3.83 -8.41 -4.39
CA GLY A 100 3.19 -9.56 -3.76
C GLY A 100 2.73 -9.25 -2.33
N ILE A 101 2.18 -10.25 -1.64
CA ILE A 101 1.81 -10.15 -0.22
C ILE A 101 2.38 -11.37 0.50
N ARG A 102 3.04 -11.17 1.65
CA ARG A 102 3.37 -12.28 2.56
C ARG A 102 2.07 -12.79 3.18
N LEU A 103 1.45 -13.76 2.52
CA LEU A 103 0.10 -14.24 2.82
C LEU A 103 -0.04 -14.75 4.26
N SER A 104 1.05 -15.27 4.84
CA SER A 104 1.10 -15.79 6.21
C SER A 104 1.25 -14.74 7.30
N HIS A 105 1.32 -13.45 6.96
CA HIS A 105 1.54 -12.39 7.95
C HIS A 105 0.34 -12.25 8.90
N ARG A 106 0.61 -12.15 10.20
CA ARG A 106 -0.42 -12.10 11.28
C ARG A 106 -1.43 -10.95 11.14
N GLU A 107 -1.06 -9.85 10.49
CA GLU A 107 -2.00 -8.75 10.19
C GLU A 107 -3.17 -9.19 9.30
N PHE A 108 -3.00 -10.30 8.57
CA PHE A 108 -4.03 -10.86 7.69
C PHE A 108 -4.75 -12.05 8.33
N ALA A 109 -4.52 -12.35 9.60
CA ALA A 109 -5.24 -13.41 10.31
C ALA A 109 -6.71 -13.03 10.55
N SER A 110 -7.63 -13.98 10.39
CA SER A 110 -9.08 -13.72 10.44
C SER A 110 -9.60 -13.24 11.81
N PHE A 111 -8.86 -13.50 12.89
CA PHE A 111 -9.22 -13.07 14.24
C PHE A 111 -8.28 -11.96 14.75
N PRO A 112 -8.81 -10.96 15.51
CA PRO A 112 -8.01 -9.83 16.01
C PRO A 112 -6.81 -10.19 16.89
N ASP A 113 -6.78 -11.39 17.48
CA ASP A 113 -5.66 -11.89 18.27
C ASP A 113 -4.50 -12.43 17.41
N GLY A 114 -4.58 -12.29 16.08
CA GLY A 114 -3.56 -12.75 15.14
C GLY A 114 -3.70 -14.23 14.78
N THR A 115 -4.83 -14.87 15.10
CA THR A 115 -5.10 -16.28 14.82
C THR A 115 -6.12 -16.50 13.70
N GLY A 116 -6.28 -17.76 13.28
CA GLY A 116 -7.20 -18.16 12.21
C GLY A 116 -6.56 -18.15 10.82
N ALA A 117 -7.39 -18.40 9.80
CA ALA A 117 -6.95 -18.40 8.41
C ALA A 117 -6.55 -17.00 7.94
N SER A 118 -5.64 -16.92 6.97
CA SER A 118 -5.32 -15.65 6.34
C SER A 118 -6.46 -15.16 5.44
N ARG A 119 -6.77 -13.87 5.50
CA ARG A 119 -7.61 -13.14 4.53
C ARG A 119 -6.80 -12.65 3.33
N ALA A 120 -5.47 -12.75 3.37
CA ALA A 120 -4.62 -12.51 2.22
C ALA A 120 -4.50 -13.80 1.40
N LEU A 121 -4.94 -13.74 0.16
CA LEU A 121 -5.03 -14.87 -0.76
C LEU A 121 -4.16 -14.61 -2.00
N PRO A 122 -3.55 -15.65 -2.59
CA PRO A 122 -2.87 -15.50 -3.86
C PRO A 122 -3.91 -15.26 -4.97
N ALA A 123 -3.64 -14.32 -5.88
CA ALA A 123 -4.39 -14.18 -7.12
C ALA A 123 -3.55 -14.65 -8.31
N MET A 124 -2.43 -13.97 -8.59
CA MET A 124 -1.53 -14.33 -9.68
C MET A 124 -0.15 -13.69 -9.53
N SER A 125 0.82 -14.17 -10.31
CA SER A 125 2.13 -13.53 -10.50
C SER A 125 2.46 -13.38 -11.99
N VAL A 126 2.91 -12.18 -12.36
CA VAL A 126 3.21 -11.81 -13.75
C VAL A 126 4.48 -12.48 -14.27
N PHE A 127 5.23 -13.14 -13.39
CA PHE A 127 6.50 -13.81 -13.69
C PHE A 127 6.30 -15.25 -14.20
N GLY A 128 5.05 -15.72 -14.28
CA GLY A 128 4.74 -17.08 -14.72
C GLY A 128 5.11 -18.15 -13.70
N ASP A 129 5.54 -17.74 -12.50
CA ASP A 129 5.49 -18.58 -11.31
C ASP A 129 4.07 -18.50 -10.71
N ASP A 130 3.58 -19.58 -10.11
CA ASP A 130 2.30 -19.55 -9.36
C ASP A 130 2.50 -18.90 -7.97
N ASP A 131 3.55 -18.08 -7.79
CA ASP A 131 3.97 -17.53 -6.52
C ASP A 131 3.67 -16.03 -6.42
N ALA A 132 2.53 -15.73 -5.80
CA ALA A 132 2.11 -14.37 -5.47
C ALA A 132 2.62 -13.90 -4.10
N ASN A 133 3.60 -14.58 -3.46
CA ASN A 133 4.18 -14.10 -2.21
C ASN A 133 5.09 -12.90 -2.43
N ASP A 134 5.17 -12.07 -1.39
CA ASP A 134 6.07 -10.93 -1.36
C ASP A 134 7.49 -11.37 -1.00
N CYS A 135 8.45 -10.89 -1.78
CA CYS A 135 9.89 -11.04 -1.53
C CYS A 135 10.62 -9.70 -1.35
N ASN A 136 9.90 -8.59 -1.39
CA ASN A 136 10.45 -7.24 -1.19
C ASN A 136 9.96 -6.63 0.13
N GLY A 137 8.64 -6.63 0.37
CA GLY A 137 7.99 -6.06 1.54
C GLY A 137 7.02 -4.92 1.23
N HIS A 138 7.18 -4.23 0.10
CA HIS A 138 6.36 -3.07 -0.27
C HIS A 138 4.86 -3.44 -0.41
N GLY A 139 4.56 -4.53 -1.11
CA GLY A 139 3.19 -5.00 -1.29
C GLY A 139 2.54 -5.50 0.01
N THR A 140 3.28 -6.19 0.88
CA THR A 140 2.81 -6.58 2.22
C THR A 140 2.48 -5.35 3.08
N HIS A 141 3.32 -4.32 3.01
CA HIS A 141 3.10 -3.07 3.73
C HIS A 141 1.83 -2.37 3.25
N ASN A 142 1.63 -2.22 1.93
CA ASN A 142 0.41 -1.63 1.36
C ASN A 142 -0.84 -2.44 1.71
N ALA A 143 -0.77 -3.78 1.64
CA ALA A 143 -1.86 -4.66 2.05
C ALA A 143 -2.21 -4.49 3.53
N ALA A 144 -1.22 -4.31 4.42
CA ALA A 144 -1.44 -4.09 5.84
C ALA A 144 -2.10 -2.74 6.14
N LEU A 145 -1.73 -1.66 5.43
CA LEU A 145 -2.39 -0.36 5.56
C LEU A 145 -3.85 -0.38 5.07
N LEU A 146 -4.16 -1.20 4.07
CA LEU A 146 -5.54 -1.35 3.58
C LEU A 146 -6.37 -2.21 4.53
N GLY A 147 -5.92 -3.44 4.81
CA GLY A 147 -6.75 -4.49 5.41
C GLY A 147 -6.14 -5.23 6.61
N GLY A 148 -5.00 -4.78 7.13
CA GLY A 148 -4.38 -5.35 8.33
C GLY A 148 -5.22 -5.15 9.60
N LEU A 149 -5.11 -6.09 10.54
CA LEU A 149 -5.80 -5.99 11.83
C LEU A 149 -5.43 -4.72 12.59
N THR A 150 -4.14 -4.39 12.67
CA THR A 150 -3.62 -3.30 13.50
C THR A 150 -3.54 -2.00 12.71
N PHE A 151 -2.98 -2.05 11.50
CA PHE A 151 -2.68 -0.86 10.69
C PHE A 151 -3.74 -0.54 9.63
N GLY A 152 -4.64 -1.50 9.37
CA GLY A 152 -5.60 -1.40 8.28
C GLY A 152 -6.78 -0.50 8.56
N VAL A 153 -7.24 0.18 7.51
CA VAL A 153 -8.51 0.92 7.48
C VAL A 153 -9.70 -0.07 7.49
N ALA A 154 -9.67 -1.09 6.63
CA ALA A 154 -10.76 -2.03 6.40
C ALA A 154 -10.39 -3.45 6.87
N LYS A 155 -10.41 -3.62 8.20
CA LYS A 155 -9.81 -4.73 8.95
C LYS A 155 -10.34 -6.14 8.66
N ASN A 156 -11.46 -6.27 7.95
CA ASN A 156 -12.07 -7.55 7.55
C ASN A 156 -12.30 -7.66 6.03
N THR A 157 -11.52 -6.95 5.24
CA THR A 157 -11.46 -7.08 3.77
C THR A 157 -10.67 -8.34 3.39
N THR A 158 -11.03 -8.97 2.26
CA THR A 158 -10.21 -10.01 1.62
C THR A 158 -9.18 -9.36 0.71
N LEU A 159 -7.90 -9.68 0.91
CA LEU A 159 -6.78 -9.11 0.17
C LEU A 159 -6.31 -10.12 -0.89
N TRP A 160 -6.22 -9.70 -2.14
CA TRP A 160 -5.76 -10.54 -3.25
C TRP A 160 -4.40 -10.06 -3.74
N SER A 161 -3.40 -10.93 -3.64
CA SER A 161 -2.04 -10.64 -4.08
C SER A 161 -1.88 -10.80 -5.59
N VAL A 162 -1.65 -9.69 -6.27
CA VAL A 162 -1.26 -9.64 -7.69
C VAL A 162 0.19 -9.20 -7.74
N ARG A 163 1.11 -10.16 -7.81
CA ARG A 163 2.54 -9.88 -7.87
C ARG A 163 2.90 -9.41 -9.26
N ALA A 164 3.23 -8.13 -9.37
CA ALA A 164 3.54 -7.41 -10.59
C ALA A 164 4.96 -6.83 -10.63
N VAL A 165 5.66 -6.81 -9.49
CA VAL A 165 7.04 -6.32 -9.34
C VAL A 165 7.90 -7.38 -8.67
N ASP A 166 9.18 -7.43 -9.04
CA ASP A 166 10.13 -8.39 -8.55
C ASP A 166 10.63 -8.05 -7.13
N CYS A 167 11.56 -8.87 -6.63
CA CYS A 167 12.09 -8.74 -5.27
C CYS A 167 12.97 -7.50 -5.07
N ASP A 168 13.54 -6.96 -6.14
CA ASP A 168 14.33 -5.72 -6.08
C ASP A 168 13.40 -4.49 -5.93
N GLY A 169 12.11 -4.64 -6.22
CA GLY A 169 11.11 -3.57 -6.08
C GLY A 169 11.25 -2.48 -7.15
N THR A 170 12.01 -2.74 -8.21
CA THR A 170 12.31 -1.74 -9.24
C THR A 170 11.24 -1.71 -10.32
N THR A 171 10.82 -0.52 -10.72
CA THR A 171 9.80 -0.30 -11.75
C THR A 171 10.47 -0.05 -13.11
N SER A 172 10.96 -1.11 -13.74
CA SER A 172 11.45 -1.05 -15.12
C SER A 172 10.30 -0.92 -16.13
N VAL A 173 10.60 -0.54 -17.38
CA VAL A 173 9.59 -0.54 -18.47
C VAL A 173 8.93 -1.92 -18.61
N VAL A 174 9.70 -3.00 -18.43
CA VAL A 174 9.17 -4.37 -18.44
C VAL A 174 8.23 -4.60 -17.25
N ALA A 175 8.59 -4.16 -16.05
CA ALA A 175 7.73 -4.25 -14.88
C ALA A 175 6.41 -3.48 -15.05
N LEU A 176 6.44 -2.32 -15.71
CA LEU A 176 5.22 -1.54 -16.00
C LEU A 176 4.30 -2.25 -17.00
N LEU A 177 4.87 -2.89 -18.03
CA LEU A 177 4.09 -3.73 -18.94
C LEU A 177 3.52 -4.96 -18.20
N GLN A 178 4.31 -5.62 -17.37
CA GLN A 178 3.83 -6.73 -16.56
C GLN A 178 2.71 -6.30 -15.60
N ALA A 179 2.83 -5.14 -14.95
CA ALA A 179 1.79 -4.58 -14.11
C ALA A 179 0.48 -4.33 -14.89
N SER A 180 0.55 -3.86 -16.15
CA SER A 180 -0.65 -3.77 -17.00
C SER A 180 -1.30 -5.13 -17.26
N GLY A 181 -0.50 -6.20 -17.42
CA GLY A 181 -0.99 -7.58 -17.50
C GLY A 181 -1.69 -8.05 -16.21
N GLY A 182 -1.17 -7.65 -15.05
CA GLY A 182 -1.83 -7.85 -13.76
C GLY A 182 -3.19 -7.17 -13.67
N LEU A 183 -3.30 -5.91 -14.14
CA LEU A 183 -4.57 -5.19 -14.22
C LEU A 183 -5.57 -5.88 -15.18
N ASP A 184 -5.11 -6.37 -16.33
CA ASP A 184 -5.94 -7.15 -17.26
C ASP A 184 -6.41 -8.48 -16.68
N TRP A 185 -5.62 -9.11 -15.81
CA TRP A 185 -6.06 -10.27 -15.06
C TRP A 185 -7.15 -9.90 -14.06
N VAL A 186 -6.97 -8.81 -13.29
CA VAL A 186 -7.98 -8.32 -12.34
C VAL A 186 -9.29 -8.00 -13.06
N ALA A 187 -9.24 -7.32 -14.19
CA ALA A 187 -10.42 -6.98 -14.99
C ALA A 187 -11.29 -8.20 -15.32
N ARG A 188 -10.67 -9.35 -15.59
CA ARG A 188 -11.35 -10.59 -15.98
C ARG A 188 -11.75 -11.48 -14.81
N ASN A 189 -11.06 -11.38 -13.67
CA ASN A 189 -11.18 -12.35 -12.57
C ASN A 189 -11.67 -11.73 -11.25
N ALA A 190 -11.82 -10.41 -11.17
CA ALA A 190 -12.18 -9.75 -9.93
C ALA A 190 -13.54 -10.22 -9.38
N GLN A 191 -13.55 -10.69 -8.14
CA GLN A 191 -14.77 -11.00 -7.41
C GLN A 191 -15.33 -9.71 -6.81
N ARG A 192 -16.59 -9.38 -7.13
CA ARG A 192 -17.23 -8.15 -6.67
C ARG A 192 -17.94 -8.32 -5.32
N PRO A 193 -18.07 -7.26 -4.51
CA PRO A 193 -17.54 -5.91 -4.71
C PRO A 193 -16.01 -5.85 -4.58
N ALA A 194 -15.35 -5.04 -5.41
CA ALA A 194 -13.89 -4.96 -5.45
C ALA A 194 -13.33 -3.55 -5.57
N VAL A 195 -12.09 -3.38 -5.09
CA VAL A 195 -11.24 -2.20 -5.28
C VAL A 195 -9.84 -2.66 -5.69
N VAL A 196 -9.16 -1.87 -6.51
CA VAL A 196 -7.78 -2.12 -6.93
C VAL A 196 -6.86 -1.06 -6.34
N ASN A 197 -5.79 -1.48 -5.68
CA ASN A 197 -4.72 -0.61 -5.23
C ASN A 197 -3.46 -0.88 -6.07
N LEU A 198 -2.91 0.18 -6.66
CA LEU A 198 -1.70 0.13 -7.48
C LEU A 198 -0.72 1.19 -7.00
N SER A 199 0.20 0.77 -6.12
CA SER A 199 1.24 1.64 -5.54
C SER A 199 2.54 1.58 -6.35
N LEU A 200 2.42 1.62 -7.68
CA LEU A 200 3.54 1.58 -8.62
C LEU A 200 3.52 2.88 -9.43
N ARG A 201 4.70 3.33 -9.90
CA ARG A 201 4.80 4.53 -10.73
C ARG A 201 5.81 4.37 -11.86
N SER A 202 5.60 5.16 -12.91
CA SER A 202 6.56 5.50 -13.96
C SER A 202 6.71 7.01 -14.02
N THR A 203 7.94 7.50 -13.86
CA THR A 203 8.28 8.93 -13.90
C THR A 203 8.25 9.50 -15.31
N THR A 204 8.40 8.63 -16.32
CA THR A 204 8.37 8.96 -17.75
C THR A 204 7.03 8.62 -18.41
N GLY A 205 6.05 8.16 -17.62
CA GLY A 205 4.76 7.68 -18.11
C GLY A 205 4.80 6.24 -18.64
N SER A 206 3.61 5.66 -18.81
CA SER A 206 3.39 4.36 -19.45
C SER A 206 1.94 4.30 -19.94
N SER A 207 1.74 4.44 -21.26
CA SER A 207 0.40 4.37 -21.85
C SER A 207 -0.27 3.03 -21.56
N ALA A 208 0.47 1.92 -21.69
CA ALA A 208 -0.07 0.59 -21.39
C ALA A 208 -0.63 0.48 -19.95
N LEU A 209 0.09 1.00 -18.96
CA LEU A 209 -0.36 0.97 -17.57
C LEU A 209 -1.54 1.92 -17.35
N ALA A 210 -1.49 3.13 -17.93
CA ALA A 210 -2.56 4.12 -17.81
C ALA A 210 -3.85 3.66 -18.50
N ASP A 211 -3.75 3.04 -19.68
CA ASP A 211 -4.88 2.51 -20.44
C ASP A 211 -5.51 1.32 -19.72
N ALA A 212 -4.71 0.40 -19.18
CA ALA A 212 -5.21 -0.72 -18.38
C ALA A 212 -5.94 -0.25 -17.11
N ALA A 213 -5.37 0.74 -16.39
CA ALA A 213 -6.02 1.34 -15.23
C ALA A 213 -7.30 2.10 -15.60
N THR A 214 -7.30 2.83 -16.71
CA THR A 214 -8.48 3.52 -17.24
C THR A 214 -9.59 2.53 -17.55
N ARG A 215 -9.27 1.42 -18.26
CA ARG A 215 -10.26 0.38 -18.62
C ARG A 215 -10.90 -0.27 -17.41
N LEU A 216 -10.13 -0.57 -16.35
CA LEU A 216 -10.68 -1.08 -15.09
C LEU A 216 -11.81 -0.18 -14.56
N VAL A 217 -11.62 1.13 -14.61
CA VAL A 217 -12.63 2.10 -14.15
C VAL A 217 -13.78 2.23 -15.13
N THR A 218 -13.51 2.48 -16.41
CA THR A 218 -14.53 2.91 -17.38
C THR A 218 -15.31 1.75 -17.99
N GLU A 219 -14.67 0.60 -18.22
CA GLU A 219 -15.30 -0.58 -18.82
C GLU A 219 -15.75 -1.58 -17.75
N PHE A 220 -14.90 -1.81 -16.75
CA PHE A 220 -15.18 -2.81 -15.71
C PHE A 220 -15.80 -2.19 -14.45
N GLN A 221 -15.92 -0.86 -14.32
CA GLN A 221 -16.52 -0.23 -13.14
C GLN A 221 -15.87 -0.70 -11.83
N LEU A 222 -14.56 -0.92 -11.85
CA LEU A 222 -13.75 -1.23 -10.68
C LEU A 222 -13.04 0.05 -10.23
N PRO A 223 -13.28 0.55 -9.02
CA PRO A 223 -12.52 1.67 -8.48
C PRO A 223 -11.04 1.31 -8.38
N VAL A 224 -10.18 2.18 -8.92
CA VAL A 224 -8.73 2.03 -8.90
C VAL A 224 -8.13 3.20 -8.13
N VAL A 225 -7.31 2.89 -7.14
CA VAL A 225 -6.55 3.87 -6.34
C VAL A 225 -5.08 3.73 -6.68
N VAL A 226 -4.44 4.86 -6.99
CA VAL A 226 -3.04 4.90 -7.42
C VAL A 226 -2.25 5.94 -6.66
N ALA A 227 -0.94 5.71 -6.52
CA ALA A 227 -0.04 6.72 -5.97
C ALA A 227 0.16 7.88 -6.97
N ALA A 228 0.18 9.12 -6.48
CA ALA A 228 0.57 10.28 -7.28
C ALA A 228 2.05 10.23 -7.70
N GLY A 229 2.89 9.63 -6.87
CA GLY A 229 4.34 9.59 -7.01
C GLY A 229 5.06 10.51 -6.01
N ASN A 230 6.37 10.37 -5.98
CA ASN A 230 7.30 10.85 -4.96
C ASN A 230 8.46 11.66 -5.60
N GLU A 231 8.20 12.51 -6.59
CA GLU A 231 9.20 13.32 -7.31
C GLU A 231 9.08 14.83 -7.02
N GLY A 232 8.07 15.26 -6.27
CA GLY A 232 7.72 16.68 -6.14
C GLY A 232 7.28 17.31 -7.46
N SER A 233 6.71 16.51 -8.37
CA SER A 233 6.40 16.89 -9.76
C SER A 233 4.91 16.78 -10.08
N GLN A 234 4.52 17.14 -11.30
CA GLN A 234 3.13 17.02 -11.76
C GLN A 234 2.73 15.55 -11.94
N ALA A 235 1.70 15.12 -11.22
CA ALA A 235 1.17 13.75 -11.29
C ALA A 235 0.66 13.40 -12.69
N CYS A 236 0.20 14.39 -13.48
CA CYS A 236 -0.24 14.23 -14.87
C CYS A 236 0.87 13.70 -15.80
N GLY A 237 2.15 13.90 -15.45
CA GLY A 237 3.29 13.39 -16.22
C GLY A 237 3.66 11.94 -15.89
N SER A 238 3.08 11.38 -14.83
CA SER A 238 3.43 10.05 -14.32
C SER A 238 2.28 9.06 -14.52
N SER A 239 2.61 7.81 -14.81
CA SER A 239 1.62 6.72 -14.87
C SER A 239 1.76 5.81 -13.67
N PRO A 240 0.65 5.28 -13.13
CA PRO A 240 -0.74 5.38 -13.61
C PRO A 240 -1.49 6.64 -13.13
N GLY A 241 -0.84 7.59 -12.44
CA GLY A 241 -1.49 8.79 -11.90
C GLY A 241 -2.23 9.65 -12.93
N ASN A 242 -1.84 9.56 -14.20
CA ASN A 242 -2.45 10.22 -15.35
C ASN A 242 -3.61 9.44 -16.01
N ALA A 243 -3.96 8.24 -15.52
CA ALA A 243 -5.06 7.45 -16.05
C ALA A 243 -6.41 8.14 -15.82
N THR A 244 -7.36 7.97 -16.73
CA THR A 244 -8.68 8.61 -16.60
C THR A 244 -9.54 7.87 -15.58
N GLY A 245 -10.12 8.61 -14.63
CA GLY A 245 -11.10 8.09 -13.66
C GLY A 245 -10.50 7.38 -12.44
N VAL A 246 -9.18 7.20 -12.39
CA VAL A 246 -8.52 6.65 -11.18
C VAL A 246 -8.51 7.69 -10.05
N LEU A 247 -8.44 7.20 -8.81
CA LEU A 247 -8.20 8.03 -7.65
C LEU A 247 -6.70 8.14 -7.41
N THR A 248 -6.10 9.23 -7.86
CA THR A 248 -4.68 9.55 -7.65
C THR A 248 -4.47 10.17 -6.26
N VAL A 249 -3.63 9.55 -5.44
CA VAL A 249 -3.45 9.91 -4.03
C VAL A 249 -2.04 10.44 -3.77
N GLY A 250 -1.95 11.69 -3.32
CA GLY A 250 -0.73 12.30 -2.79
C GLY A 250 -0.52 12.03 -1.29
N ALA A 251 0.65 12.36 -0.79
CA ALA A 251 1.05 12.14 0.59
C ALA A 251 1.04 13.43 1.43
N SER A 252 0.61 13.31 2.68
CA SER A 252 0.69 14.38 3.68
C SER A 252 1.44 13.92 4.92
N THR A 253 2.04 14.86 5.65
CA THR A 253 2.61 14.60 6.97
C THR A 253 1.54 14.60 8.05
N MET A 254 1.92 14.16 9.25
CA MET A 254 1.05 14.25 10.44
C MET A 254 0.61 15.69 10.71
N GLN A 255 1.34 16.72 10.26
CA GLN A 255 1.01 18.13 10.50
C GLN A 255 0.07 18.73 9.42
N ASN A 256 -0.55 17.92 8.55
CA ASN A 256 -1.33 18.40 7.39
C ASN A 256 -0.51 19.17 6.35
N ALA A 257 0.82 19.09 6.39
CA ALA A 257 1.62 19.58 5.28
C ALA A 257 1.62 18.54 4.16
N ALA A 258 1.70 18.98 2.91
CA ALA A 258 2.10 18.07 1.83
C ALA A 258 3.49 17.51 2.17
N TRP A 259 3.68 16.20 1.98
CA TRP A 259 5.02 15.63 2.09
C TRP A 259 5.89 16.22 0.97
N ASN A 260 7.14 16.57 1.27
CA ASN A 260 7.97 17.40 0.38
C ASN A 260 8.19 16.79 -1.02
N LEU A 261 8.14 15.47 -1.14
CA LEU A 261 8.29 14.77 -2.40
C LEU A 261 6.97 14.33 -3.03
N THR A 262 5.81 14.58 -2.43
CA THR A 262 4.53 14.18 -3.07
C THR A 262 4.37 14.90 -4.41
N ASN A 263 3.97 14.14 -5.43
CA ASN A 263 3.49 14.74 -6.66
C ASN A 263 2.15 15.44 -6.44
N TRP A 264 1.85 16.39 -7.34
CA TRP A 264 0.71 17.31 -7.27
C TRP A 264 -0.04 17.44 -8.60
#